data_AF-A0A2E5CFB7-F1
#
_entry.id   AF-A0A2E5CFB7-F1
#
_cell.length_a   1.000
_cell.length_b   1.000
_cell.length_c   1.000
_cell.angle_alpha   90.00
_cell.angle_beta   90.00
_cell.angle_gamma   90.00
#
_symmetry.space_group_name_H-M   'P 1'
#
loop_
_entity.id
_entity.type
_entity.pdbx_description
1 polymer ?
#
loop_
_entity_poly.entity_id
_entity_poly.type
_entity_poly.pdbx_seq_one_letter_code
_entity_poly.pdbx_strand_id
1 'polypeptide(L)'
;MIKREINFMPKDLSINEISFESVILIKSWPDTLENITSIISGYFESQSLPKVGEFQIQKNTYIAALSPGHYMIISQHQDLIFKLSKIITPENAAIIDVSHSRYGLSLKGTNASHILNKEIAIDLSSKTMPELAVIQTEIHSIGVILFKFTTEDYLIFCYKSFFKSLYEWLIDSLKDQDNIQ
;
A
#
# COMPACT_ATOMS: atom_id res chain seq x y z
N MET A 1 -11.18 -22.43 2.36
CA MET A 1 -11.25 -21.08 2.98
C MET A 1 -11.87 -21.26 4.36
N ILE A 2 -11.05 -21.39 5.41
CA ILE A 2 -11.54 -21.58 6.78
C ILE A 2 -11.89 -20.18 7.31
N LYS A 3 -13.19 -19.85 7.38
CA LYS A 3 -13.66 -18.71 8.17
C LYS A 3 -13.48 -19.08 9.64
N ARG A 4 -12.33 -18.72 10.23
CA ARG A 4 -12.24 -18.58 11.69
C ARG A 4 -12.99 -17.29 12.02
N GLU A 5 -14.17 -17.39 12.60
CA GLU A 5 -14.79 -16.25 13.27
C GLU A 5 -13.91 -15.87 14.45
N ILE A 6 -13.34 -14.67 14.38
CA ILE A 6 -12.43 -14.12 15.38
C ILE A 6 -13.30 -13.40 16.42
N ASN A 7 -13.69 -14.12 17.47
CA ASN A 7 -14.44 -13.58 18.62
C ASN A 7 -13.60 -12.61 19.51
N PHE A 8 -12.55 -11.99 18.97
CA PHE A 8 -11.51 -11.27 19.72
C PHE A 8 -11.18 -9.89 19.13
N MET A 9 -12.04 -9.33 18.28
CA MET A 9 -11.82 -7.99 17.73
C MET A 9 -12.53 -6.93 18.59
N PRO A 10 -11.84 -5.84 18.97
CA PRO A 10 -12.51 -4.64 19.47
C PRO A 10 -13.63 -4.24 18.51
N LYS A 11 -14.76 -3.76 19.04
CA LYS A 11 -15.99 -3.50 18.22
C LYS A 11 -15.77 -2.56 17.03
N ASP A 12 -14.74 -1.73 17.07
CA ASP A 12 -14.39 -0.73 16.06
C ASP A 12 -13.26 -1.18 15.12
N LEU A 13 -12.61 -2.32 15.39
CA LEU A 13 -11.47 -2.79 14.61
C LEU A 13 -11.89 -3.82 13.55
N SER A 14 -11.42 -3.62 12.31
CA SER A 14 -11.61 -4.57 11.20
C SER A 14 -10.29 -4.88 10.50
N ILE A 15 -10.11 -6.16 10.16
CA ILE A 15 -8.97 -6.67 9.40
C ILE A 15 -9.51 -7.48 8.24
N ASN A 16 -9.18 -7.08 7.02
CA ASN A 16 -9.66 -7.74 5.82
C ASN A 16 -8.51 -7.99 4.84
N GLU A 17 -8.49 -9.18 4.25
CA GLU A 17 -7.68 -9.42 3.05
C GLU A 17 -8.30 -8.66 1.88
N ILE A 18 -7.47 -7.92 1.15
CA ILE A 18 -7.86 -7.15 -0.01
C ILE A 18 -7.10 -7.67 -1.23
N SER A 19 -7.87 -8.04 -2.25
CA SER A 19 -7.35 -8.35 -3.58
C SER A 19 -7.55 -7.16 -4.52
N PHE A 20 -6.57 -6.98 -5.41
CA PHE A 20 -6.63 -6.03 -6.51
C PHE A 20 -6.36 -6.77 -7.81
N GLU A 21 -7.05 -6.38 -8.87
CA GLU A 21 -6.85 -6.98 -10.20
C GLU A 21 -5.52 -6.57 -10.84
N SER A 22 -4.95 -5.44 -10.42
CA SER A 22 -3.66 -4.96 -10.92
C SER A 22 -2.85 -4.24 -9.85
N VAL A 23 -1.60 -4.66 -9.70
CA VAL A 23 -0.57 -4.00 -8.89
C VAL A 23 0.69 -3.92 -9.74
N ILE A 24 1.06 -2.71 -10.13
CA ILE A 24 2.12 -2.45 -11.11
C ILE A 24 3.17 -1.56 -10.47
N LEU A 25 4.44 -1.93 -10.65
CA LEU A 25 5.58 -1.08 -10.32
C LEU A 25 6.13 -0.45 -11.60
N ILE A 26 6.36 0.84 -11.56
CA ILE A 26 7.04 1.60 -12.62
C ILE A 26 8.28 2.20 -12.01
N LYS A 27 9.44 1.95 -12.62
CA LYS A 27 10.71 2.56 -12.22
C LYS A 27 11.37 3.23 -13.42
N SER A 28 11.37 4.56 -13.45
CA SER A 28 12.03 5.34 -14.49
C SER A 28 13.55 5.31 -14.34
N TRP A 29 14.22 5.65 -15.43
CA TRP A 29 15.62 6.03 -15.38
C TRP A 29 15.77 7.44 -14.80
N PRO A 30 16.97 7.81 -14.31
CA PRO A 30 17.20 9.14 -13.75
C PRO A 30 16.97 10.29 -14.75
N ASP A 31 17.29 10.08 -16.02
CA ASP A 31 17.17 11.04 -17.11
C ASP A 31 15.74 11.14 -17.69
N THR A 32 14.86 10.20 -17.35
CA THR A 32 13.49 10.13 -17.87
C THR A 32 12.42 10.41 -16.81
N LEU A 33 12.81 10.90 -15.63
CA LEU A 33 11.92 11.22 -14.50
C LEU A 33 10.72 12.07 -14.93
N GLU A 34 10.99 13.25 -15.50
CA GLU A 34 9.95 14.22 -15.90
C GLU A 34 9.04 13.67 -17.01
N ASN A 35 9.62 12.93 -17.95
CA ASN A 35 8.88 12.29 -19.04
C ASN A 35 7.89 11.24 -18.48
N ILE A 36 8.35 10.37 -17.58
CA ILE A 36 7.49 9.37 -16.94
C ILE A 36 6.41 10.00 -16.08
N THR A 37 6.74 11.05 -15.31
CA THR A 37 5.74 11.82 -14.56
C THR A 37 4.64 12.33 -15.49
N SER A 38 5.02 12.90 -16.64
CA SER A 38 4.08 13.44 -17.64
C SER A 38 3.23 12.36 -18.31
N ILE A 39 3.82 11.20 -18.64
CA ILE A 39 3.10 10.08 -19.23
C ILE A 39 2.04 9.53 -18.27
N ILE A 40 2.41 9.31 -17.00
CA ILE A 40 1.49 8.78 -15.98
C ILE A 40 0.40 9.82 -15.69
N SER A 41 0.73 11.09 -15.47
CA SER A 41 -0.27 12.12 -15.19
C SER A 41 -1.25 12.29 -16.36
N GLY A 42 -0.76 12.27 -17.59
CA GLY A 42 -1.58 12.34 -18.80
C GLY A 42 -2.52 11.14 -18.94
N TYR A 43 -2.04 9.92 -18.71
CA TYR A 43 -2.85 8.70 -18.79
C TYR A 43 -3.98 8.69 -17.74
N PHE A 44 -3.70 9.12 -16.52
CA PHE A 44 -4.69 9.14 -15.44
C PHE A 44 -5.56 10.42 -15.42
N GLU A 45 -5.37 11.32 -16.37
CA GLU A 45 -6.03 12.64 -16.43
C GLU A 45 -5.90 13.39 -15.10
N SER A 46 -4.71 13.33 -14.49
CA SER A 46 -4.43 13.98 -13.22
C SER A 46 -3.61 15.24 -13.44
N GLN A 47 -3.93 16.31 -12.71
CA GLN A 47 -3.20 17.57 -12.79
C GLN A 47 -1.73 17.41 -12.36
N SER A 48 -1.46 16.53 -11.39
CA SER A 48 -0.14 16.23 -10.88
C SER A 48 -0.07 14.82 -10.30
N LEU A 49 1.13 14.27 -10.18
CA LEU A 49 1.36 13.05 -9.41
C LEU A 49 1.60 13.38 -7.94
N PRO A 50 1.39 12.42 -7.02
CA PRO A 50 1.71 12.60 -5.60
C PRO A 50 3.21 12.84 -5.41
N LYS A 51 3.57 13.52 -4.33
CA LYS A 51 4.98 13.67 -3.95
C LYS A 51 5.52 12.33 -3.44
N VAL A 52 6.85 12.21 -3.41
CA VAL A 52 7.50 11.04 -2.79
C VAL A 52 7.03 10.89 -1.35
N GLY A 53 6.61 9.67 -0.99
CA GLY A 53 6.02 9.36 0.32
C GLY A 53 4.52 9.63 0.39
N GLU A 54 3.87 10.02 -0.70
CA GLU A 54 2.43 10.24 -0.80
C GLU A 54 1.81 9.31 -1.86
N PHE A 55 0.50 9.15 -1.77
CA PHE A 55 -0.32 8.56 -2.81
C PHE A 55 -1.55 9.40 -3.07
N GLN A 56 -2.17 9.20 -4.23
CA GLN A 56 -3.46 9.79 -4.55
C GLN A 56 -4.41 8.75 -5.12
N ILE A 57 -5.69 9.03 -5.01
CA ILE A 57 -6.76 8.17 -5.52
C ILE A 57 -7.35 8.84 -6.75
N GLN A 58 -7.29 8.16 -7.89
CA GLN A 58 -7.81 8.65 -9.17
C GLN A 58 -8.63 7.55 -9.83
N LYS A 59 -9.94 7.77 -10.03
CA LYS A 59 -10.86 6.82 -10.69
C LYS A 59 -10.70 5.38 -10.13
N ASN A 60 -10.78 5.19 -8.81
CA ASN A 60 -10.57 3.90 -8.12
C ASN A 60 -9.18 3.24 -8.31
N THR A 61 -8.18 4.02 -8.72
CA THR A 61 -6.78 3.58 -8.79
C THR A 61 -5.96 4.36 -7.77
N TYR A 62 -5.15 3.65 -6.99
CA TYR A 62 -4.15 4.28 -6.12
C TYR A 62 -2.87 4.45 -6.92
N ILE A 63 -2.35 5.68 -6.93
CA ILE A 63 -1.07 6.01 -7.54
C ILE A 63 -0.19 6.46 -6.40
N ALA A 64 0.87 5.70 -6.08
CA ALA A 64 1.78 5.97 -4.99
C ALA A 64 3.18 6.28 -5.52
N ALA A 65 3.82 7.33 -5.00
CA ALA A 65 5.22 7.64 -5.30
C ALA A 65 6.11 7.16 -4.15
N LEU A 66 6.81 6.05 -4.37
CA LEU A 66 7.63 5.39 -3.35
C LEU A 66 8.99 6.07 -3.20
N SER A 67 9.59 6.45 -4.32
CA SER A 67 10.84 7.23 -4.41
C SER A 67 10.85 7.99 -5.74
N PRO A 68 11.80 8.90 -6.00
CA PRO A 68 11.87 9.59 -7.28
C PRO A 68 11.87 8.60 -8.47
N GLY A 69 10.89 8.74 -9.36
CA GLY A 69 10.73 7.87 -10.53
C GLY A 69 10.20 6.47 -10.25
N HIS A 70 9.88 6.14 -9.00
CA HIS A 70 9.40 4.82 -8.59
C HIS A 70 7.96 4.91 -8.10
N TYR A 71 7.05 4.42 -8.92
CA TYR A 71 5.62 4.44 -8.66
C TYR A 71 5.08 3.04 -8.43
N MET A 72 4.12 2.94 -7.52
CA MET A 72 3.28 1.76 -7.35
C MET A 72 1.85 2.14 -7.68
N ILE A 73 1.25 1.43 -8.64
CA ILE A 73 -0.10 1.69 -9.12
C ILE A 73 -0.97 0.48 -8.82
N ILE A 74 -2.05 0.68 -8.08
CA ILE A 74 -2.96 -0.36 -7.61
C ILE A 74 -4.35 -0.07 -8.17
N SER A 75 -4.96 -1.02 -8.85
CA SER A 75 -6.25 -0.82 -9.53
C SER A 75 -7.10 -2.08 -9.54
N GLN A 76 -8.41 -1.88 -9.73
CA GLN A 76 -9.37 -2.96 -10.02
C GLN A 76 -9.51 -3.20 -11.53
N HIS A 77 -8.74 -2.51 -12.38
CA HIS A 77 -8.72 -2.71 -13.82
C HIS A 77 -7.60 -3.68 -14.22
N GLN A 78 -7.95 -4.93 -14.53
CA GLN A 78 -7.00 -5.98 -14.93
C GLN A 78 -6.19 -5.62 -16.19
N ASP A 79 -6.73 -4.79 -17.08
CA ASP A 79 -6.10 -4.40 -18.34
C ASP A 79 -5.09 -3.25 -18.19
N LEU A 80 -4.86 -2.76 -16.96
CA LEU A 80 -4.03 -1.60 -16.71
C LEU A 80 -2.57 -1.81 -17.17
N ILE A 81 -1.99 -2.98 -16.93
CA ILE A 81 -0.62 -3.30 -17.36
C ILE A 81 -0.48 -3.24 -18.89
N PHE A 82 -1.48 -3.76 -19.60
CA PHE A 82 -1.52 -3.73 -21.05
C PHE A 82 -1.67 -2.30 -21.60
N LYS A 83 -2.45 -1.44 -20.95
CA LYS A 83 -2.61 -0.04 -21.35
C LYS A 83 -1.33 0.76 -21.09
N LEU A 84 -0.72 0.61 -19.92
CA LEU A 84 0.50 1.35 -19.56
C LEU A 84 1.71 0.90 -20.39
N SER A 85 1.87 -0.39 -20.66
CA SER A 85 2.96 -0.90 -21.52
C SER A 85 2.92 -0.41 -22.97
N LYS A 86 1.79 0.11 -23.46
CA LYS A 86 1.70 0.74 -24.79
C LYS A 86 2.25 2.15 -24.84
N ILE A 87 2.29 2.84 -23.71
CA ILE A 87 2.68 4.26 -23.62
C ILE A 87 4.00 4.46 -22.87
N ILE A 88 4.42 3.48 -22.06
CA ILE A 88 5.72 3.45 -21.37
C ILE A 88 6.64 2.49 -22.11
N THR A 89 7.67 3.02 -22.75
CA THR A 89 8.69 2.23 -23.44
C THR A 89 9.83 1.85 -22.49
N PRO A 90 10.63 0.82 -22.82
CA PRO A 90 11.84 0.48 -22.04
C PRO A 90 12.87 1.61 -21.97
N GLU A 91 12.87 2.52 -22.94
CA GLU A 91 13.71 3.73 -22.92
C GLU A 91 13.26 4.73 -21.85
N ASN A 92 12.00 4.68 -21.40
CA ASN A 92 11.47 5.58 -20.38
C ASN A 92 11.54 4.96 -18.98
N ALA A 93 11.14 3.70 -18.83
CA ALA A 93 11.07 3.02 -17.54
C ALA A 93 10.99 1.51 -17.67
N ALA A 94 11.31 0.82 -16.57
CA ALA A 94 10.87 -0.55 -16.34
C ALA A 94 9.44 -0.56 -15.79
N ILE A 95 8.58 -1.42 -16.36
CA ILE A 95 7.23 -1.70 -15.87
C ILE A 95 7.13 -3.17 -15.47
N ILE A 96 6.63 -3.43 -14.26
CA ILE A 96 6.59 -4.77 -13.68
C ILE A 96 5.20 -5.01 -13.10
N ASP A 97 4.53 -6.05 -13.58
CA ASP A 97 3.30 -6.54 -12.96
C ASP A 97 3.65 -7.40 -11.74
N VAL A 98 3.20 -6.98 -10.57
CA VAL A 98 3.41 -7.67 -9.29
C VAL A 98 2.10 -8.14 -8.66
N SER A 99 0.98 -8.12 -9.41
CA SER A 99 -0.38 -8.44 -8.94
C SER A 99 -0.47 -9.81 -8.26
N HIS A 100 0.20 -10.83 -8.82
CA HIS A 100 0.19 -12.18 -8.25
C HIS A 100 1.12 -12.36 -7.05
N SER A 101 2.09 -11.45 -6.87
CA SER A 101 3.13 -11.58 -5.86
C SER A 101 2.83 -10.80 -4.58
N ARG A 102 1.92 -9.82 -4.62
CA ARG A 102 1.58 -8.95 -3.49
C ARG A 102 0.14 -9.10 -3.05
N TYR A 103 -0.08 -9.17 -1.75
CA TYR A 103 -1.40 -9.24 -1.13
C TYR A 103 -1.61 -8.00 -0.27
N GLY A 104 -2.84 -7.47 -0.27
CA GLY A 104 -3.24 -6.34 0.55
C GLY A 104 -3.94 -6.80 1.82
N LEU A 105 -3.68 -6.11 2.93
CA LEU A 105 -4.42 -6.24 4.18
C LEU A 105 -4.94 -4.86 4.57
N SER A 106 -6.26 -4.72 4.69
CA SER A 106 -6.87 -3.52 5.27
C SER A 106 -6.94 -3.69 6.78
N LEU A 107 -6.48 -2.69 7.51
CA LEU A 107 -6.58 -2.55 8.96
C LEU A 107 -7.29 -1.23 9.26
N LYS A 108 -8.48 -1.28 9.87
CA LYS A 108 -9.23 -0.09 10.26
C LYS A 108 -9.67 -0.14 11.71
N GLY A 109 -9.72 1.01 12.38
CA GLY A 109 -10.24 1.21 13.73
C GLY A 109 -9.39 2.19 14.55
N THR A 110 -9.90 2.65 15.70
CA THR A 110 -9.29 3.75 16.47
C THR A 110 -7.90 3.38 17.00
N ASN A 111 -7.66 2.09 17.23
CA ASN A 111 -6.39 1.57 17.73
C ASN A 111 -5.41 1.13 16.63
N ALA A 112 -5.74 1.29 15.34
CA ALA A 112 -4.91 0.81 14.23
C ALA A 112 -3.47 1.36 14.26
N SER A 113 -3.32 2.68 14.46
CA SER A 113 -2.00 3.32 14.63
C SER A 113 -1.19 2.68 15.77
N HIS A 114 -1.84 2.45 16.91
CA HIS A 114 -1.18 1.95 18.11
C HIS A 114 -0.71 0.49 17.94
N ILE A 115 -1.51 -0.35 17.28
CA ILE A 115 -1.15 -1.73 16.93
C ILE A 115 0.08 -1.75 16.01
N LEU A 116 0.08 -0.92 14.96
CA LEU A 116 1.19 -0.86 14.00
C LEU A 116 2.49 -0.36 14.63
N ASN A 117 2.41 0.65 15.52
CA ASN A 117 3.57 1.20 16.23
C ASN A 117 4.26 0.19 17.19
N LYS A 118 3.71 -1.01 17.41
CA LYS A 118 4.40 -2.07 18.17
C LYS A 118 5.64 -2.60 17.44
N GLU A 119 5.64 -2.60 16.11
CA GLU A 119 6.74 -3.12 15.28
C GLU A 119 7.26 -2.08 14.28
N ILE A 120 6.46 -1.08 13.92
CA ILE A 120 6.90 -0.02 13.00
C ILE A 120 7.66 1.03 13.81
N ALA A 121 8.96 1.19 13.50
CA ALA A 121 9.81 2.20 14.12
C ALA A 121 9.51 3.64 13.67
N ILE A 122 8.78 3.80 12.55
CA ILE A 122 8.40 5.09 11.99
C ILE A 122 7.21 5.66 12.77
N ASP A 123 7.29 6.94 13.16
CA ASP A 123 6.18 7.63 13.80
C ASP A 123 5.00 7.81 12.82
N LEU A 124 3.92 7.07 13.07
CA LEU A 124 2.69 7.13 12.28
C LEU A 124 1.77 8.31 12.62
N SER A 125 2.16 9.22 13.53
CA SER A 125 1.37 10.41 13.85
C SER A 125 1.16 11.30 12.61
N SER A 126 0.05 12.03 12.54
CA SER A 126 -0.23 12.95 11.42
C SER A 126 0.78 14.09 11.28
N LYS A 127 1.62 14.32 12.30
CA LYS A 127 2.73 15.27 12.24
C LYS A 127 3.89 14.75 11.38
N THR A 128 4.19 13.46 11.47
CA THR A 128 5.33 12.83 10.79
C THR A 128 4.90 12.12 9.50
N MET A 129 3.77 11.42 9.54
CA MET A 129 3.17 10.74 8.40
C MET A 129 1.75 11.29 8.19
N PRO A 130 1.55 12.26 7.28
CA PRO A 130 0.23 12.84 7.04
C PRO A 130 -0.76 11.82 6.44
N GLU A 131 -2.02 12.22 6.29
CA GLU A 131 -2.99 11.44 5.52
C GLU A 131 -2.57 11.33 4.06
N LEU A 132 -3.00 10.25 3.40
CA LEU A 132 -2.60 9.90 2.04
C LEU A 132 -1.08 9.70 1.88
N ALA A 133 -0.40 9.28 2.94
CA ALA A 133 1.01 8.94 2.92
C ALA A 133 1.25 7.45 2.61
N VAL A 134 2.38 7.17 1.96
CA VAL A 134 2.87 5.82 1.69
C VAL A 134 4.31 5.68 2.16
N ILE A 135 4.63 4.58 2.85
CA ILE A 135 5.99 4.28 3.30
C ILE A 135 6.37 2.84 2.98
N GLN A 136 7.66 2.62 2.79
CA GLN A 136 8.25 1.30 2.79
C GLN A 136 8.89 1.08 4.16
N THR A 137 8.47 0.04 4.86
CA THR A 137 8.93 -0.29 6.23
C THR A 137 8.95 -1.80 6.42
N GLU A 138 9.24 -2.26 7.62
CA GLU A 138 9.08 -3.64 8.04
C GLU A 138 8.10 -3.76 9.20
N ILE A 139 7.44 -4.91 9.27
CA ILE A 139 6.65 -5.38 10.41
C ILE A 139 7.09 -6.81 10.65
N HIS A 140 7.57 -7.15 11.85
CA HIS A 140 8.00 -8.52 12.16
C HIS A 140 9.05 -9.06 11.15
N SER A 141 10.02 -8.21 10.78
CA SER A 141 11.05 -8.48 9.74
C SER A 141 10.50 -8.77 8.33
N ILE A 142 9.21 -8.52 8.08
CA ILE A 142 8.58 -8.64 6.77
C ILE A 142 8.57 -7.26 6.14
N GLY A 143 9.21 -7.11 4.98
CA GLY A 143 9.13 -5.86 4.20
C GLY A 143 7.69 -5.61 3.72
N VAL A 144 7.15 -4.45 4.10
CA VAL A 144 5.80 -4.01 3.76
C VAL A 144 5.79 -2.64 3.09
N ILE A 145 4.74 -2.38 2.31
CA ILE A 145 4.39 -1.04 1.83
C ILE A 145 3.10 -0.65 2.54
N LEU A 146 3.18 0.37 3.39
CA LEU A 146 2.07 0.84 4.22
C LEU A 146 1.48 2.11 3.60
N PHE A 147 0.19 2.05 3.28
CA PHE A 147 -0.62 3.19 2.88
C PHE A 147 -1.43 3.64 4.09
N LYS A 148 -1.32 4.92 4.44
CA LYS A 148 -2.11 5.56 5.48
C LYS A 148 -3.18 6.43 4.82
N PHE A 149 -4.44 6.01 4.90
CA PHE A 149 -5.56 6.86 4.48
C PHE A 149 -5.87 7.88 5.56
N THR A 150 -6.02 7.43 6.79
CA THR A 150 -6.23 8.25 8.00
C THR A 150 -5.45 7.66 9.17
N THR A 151 -5.56 8.22 10.38
CA THR A 151 -5.01 7.60 11.61
C THR A 151 -5.67 6.28 12.01
N GLU A 152 -6.78 5.93 11.35
CA GLU A 152 -7.62 4.77 11.67
C GLU A 152 -7.87 3.88 10.44
N ASP A 153 -7.23 4.15 9.31
CA ASP A 153 -7.43 3.40 8.06
C ASP A 153 -6.12 3.21 7.31
N TYR A 154 -5.68 1.95 7.27
CA TYR A 154 -4.41 1.53 6.68
C TYR A 154 -4.64 0.41 5.67
N LEU A 155 -3.80 0.41 4.63
CA LEU A 155 -3.66 -0.70 3.70
C LEU A 155 -2.20 -1.12 3.64
N ILE A 156 -1.95 -2.40 3.91
CA ILE A 156 -0.61 -2.97 4.05
C ILE A 156 -0.38 -3.96 2.93
N PHE A 157 0.67 -3.77 2.15
CA PHE A 157 1.09 -4.74 1.14
C PHE A 157 2.34 -5.48 1.58
N CYS A 158 2.31 -6.80 1.50
CA CYS A 158 3.49 -7.65 1.63
C CYS A 158 3.55 -8.63 0.47
N TYR A 159 4.64 -9.41 0.38
CA TYR A 159 4.64 -10.56 -0.53
C TYR A 159 3.64 -11.62 -0.05
N LYS A 160 2.99 -12.28 -1.01
CA LYS A 160 1.98 -13.33 -0.76
C LYS A 160 2.49 -14.43 0.16
N SER A 161 3.76 -14.83 0.02
CA SER A 161 4.38 -15.86 0.86
C SER A 161 4.44 -15.50 2.35
N PHE A 162 4.49 -14.21 2.69
CA PHE A 162 4.57 -13.71 4.06
C PHE A 162 3.21 -13.24 4.61
N PHE A 163 2.16 -13.20 3.77
CA PHE A 163 0.86 -12.67 4.15
C PHE A 163 0.26 -13.37 5.38
N LYS A 164 0.38 -14.71 5.42
CA LYS A 164 -0.10 -15.50 6.57
C LYS A 164 0.60 -15.08 7.86
N SER A 165 1.92 -14.93 7.84
CA SER A 165 2.71 -14.54 9.02
C SER A 165 2.36 -13.12 9.47
N LEU A 166 2.21 -12.18 8.53
CA LEU A 166 1.76 -10.81 8.84
C LEU A 166 0.36 -10.81 9.48
N TYR A 167 -0.57 -11.61 8.94
CA TYR A 167 -1.92 -11.72 9.48
C TYR A 167 -1.92 -12.32 10.88
N GLU A 168 -1.19 -13.40 11.12
CA GLU A 168 -1.06 -14.02 12.45
C GLU A 168 -0.47 -13.06 13.48
N TRP A 169 0.60 -12.33 13.11
CA TRP A 169 1.18 -11.30 13.97
C TRP A 169 0.19 -10.20 14.33
N LEU A 170 -0.62 -9.73 13.37
CA LEU A 170 -1.64 -8.73 13.62
C LEU A 170 -2.66 -9.24 14.64
N ILE A 171 -3.19 -10.46 14.44
CA ILE A 171 -4.16 -11.07 15.35
C ILE A 171 -3.58 -11.24 16.76
N ASP A 172 -2.33 -11.67 16.88
CA ASP A 172 -1.68 -11.80 18.19
C ASP A 172 -1.46 -10.44 18.86
N SER A 173 -1.08 -9.42 18.09
CA SER A 173 -0.92 -8.05 18.59
C SER A 173 -2.21 -7.42 19.12
N LEU A 174 -3.39 -7.94 18.70
CA LEU A 174 -4.69 -7.53 19.25
C LEU A 174 -4.94 -8.09 20.65
N LYS A 175 -4.57 -9.34 20.90
CA LYS A 175 -4.84 -10.01 22.20
C LYS A 175 -4.15 -9.29 23.36
N ASP A 176 -3.00 -8.70 23.09
CA ASP A 176 -2.25 -7.94 24.10
C ASP A 176 -2.95 -6.62 24.49
N GLN A 177 -3.85 -6.07 23.67
CA GLN A 177 -4.58 -4.83 23.99
C GLN A 177 -5.63 -5.06 25.10
N ASP A 178 -6.27 -6.23 25.10
CA ASP A 178 -7.35 -6.54 26.05
C ASP A 178 -6.83 -6.86 27.47
N ASN A 179 -5.54 -7.17 27.61
CA ASN A 179 -4.91 -7.42 28.92
C ASN A 179 -4.47 -6.14 29.64
N ILE A 180 -4.72 -4.95 29.06
CA ILE A 180 -4.28 -3.65 29.58
C ILE A 180 -5.49 -2.75 29.93
N GLN A 181 -6.73 -3.25 29.84
CA GLN A 181 -7.93 -2.61 30.41
C GLN A 181 -8.28 -3.19 31.78
#